data_AF-A0A7K0PKJ0-F1
#
_entry.id   AF-A0A7K0PKJ0-F1
#
_cell.length_a   1.000
_cell.length_b   1.000
_cell.length_c   1.000
_cell.angle_alpha   90.00
_cell.angle_beta   90.00
_cell.angle_gamma   90.00
#
_symmetry.space_group_name_H-M   'P 1'
#
loop_
_entity.id
_entity.type
_entity.pdbx_description
1 polymer ?
#
loop_
_entity_poly.entity_id
_entity_poly.type
_entity_poly.pdbx_seq_one_letter_code
_entity_poly.pdbx_strand_id
1 'polypeptide(L)'
;MNTRLTSIAVTAVLSVSGGLAAAAPASAATYPSAVRSEYLSACKKAARGEGVSSRDARVYCQASLKCLQRNLTLRQFERFDRAVRRGDRTPPYLRTVNRCIKEAARAV
;
A
#
# COMPACT_ATOMS: atom_id res chain seq x y z
N MET A 1 20.76 25.76 -55.29
CA MET A 1 20.02 26.53 -54.26
C MET A 1 20.77 26.33 -52.96
N ASN A 2 21.82 27.11 -52.69
CA ASN A 2 21.79 28.48 -52.10
C ASN A 2 21.16 28.39 -50.69
N THR A 3 21.79 28.74 -49.55
CA THR A 3 22.82 29.77 -49.28
C THR A 3 23.45 29.50 -47.90
N ARG A 4 24.71 29.91 -47.73
CA ARG A 4 25.44 29.95 -46.44
C ARG A 4 24.95 31.09 -45.53
N LEU A 5 25.25 30.99 -44.22
CA LEU A 5 25.92 32.00 -43.35
C LEU A 5 25.33 32.19 -41.93
N THR A 6 26.28 32.15 -40.98
CA THR A 6 26.47 33.01 -39.78
C THR A 6 25.58 32.86 -38.53
N SER A 7 26.18 32.18 -37.53
CA SER A 7 26.49 32.65 -36.18
C SER A 7 25.74 33.89 -35.63
N ILE A 8 25.02 33.71 -34.51
CA ILE A 8 25.15 34.56 -33.32
C ILE A 8 25.06 33.67 -32.09
N ALA A 9 26.11 33.72 -31.27
CA ALA A 9 26.11 33.21 -29.91
C ALA A 9 25.28 34.14 -29.01
N VAL A 10 24.33 33.59 -28.26
CA VAL A 10 23.88 34.20 -27.00
C VAL A 10 23.87 33.12 -25.94
N THR A 11 24.91 33.15 -25.14
CA THR A 11 25.05 32.44 -23.88
C THR A 11 23.94 32.92 -22.94
N ALA A 12 22.90 32.11 -22.74
CA ALA A 12 22.00 32.26 -21.61
C ALA A 12 22.27 31.11 -20.64
N VAL A 13 23.20 31.36 -19.71
CA VAL A 13 23.37 30.56 -18.50
C VAL A 13 22.13 30.80 -17.65
N LEU A 14 21.21 29.84 -17.63
CA LEU A 14 20.17 29.75 -16.61
C LEU A 14 20.31 28.40 -15.93
N SER A 15 21.22 28.40 -14.96
CA SER A 15 21.27 27.46 -13.85
C SER A 15 19.91 27.50 -13.13
N VAL A 16 19.01 26.58 -13.48
CA VAL A 16 17.99 26.11 -12.54
C VAL A 16 18.33 24.67 -12.19
N SER A 17 19.28 24.55 -11.28
CA SER A 17 19.33 23.46 -10.33
C SER A 17 18.02 23.48 -9.55
N GLY A 18 17.04 22.66 -9.91
CA GLY A 18 15.78 22.70 -9.17
C GLY A 18 14.66 21.93 -9.80
N GLY A 19 14.59 20.65 -9.46
CA GLY A 19 13.41 19.85 -9.73
C GLY A 19 13.77 18.53 -10.39
N LEU A 20 14.45 17.65 -9.66
CA LEU A 20 13.95 16.28 -9.68
C LEU A 20 12.45 16.45 -9.43
N ALA A 21 11.61 16.11 -10.41
CA ALA A 21 10.28 15.68 -10.11
C ALA A 21 10.47 14.52 -9.13
N ALA A 22 10.50 14.85 -7.84
CA ALA A 22 10.26 13.93 -6.78
C ALA A 22 8.93 13.34 -7.19
N ALA A 23 8.96 12.17 -7.82
CA ALA A 23 7.88 11.23 -7.74
C ALA A 23 7.59 11.24 -6.26
N ALA A 24 6.51 11.94 -5.88
CA ALA A 24 6.09 12.02 -4.50
C ALA A 24 6.19 10.56 -4.04
N PRO A 25 6.95 10.26 -2.97
CA PRO A 25 6.94 8.91 -2.45
C PRO A 25 5.47 8.56 -2.40
N ALA A 26 5.08 7.47 -3.06
CA ALA A 26 3.71 7.01 -3.02
C ALA A 26 3.46 6.71 -1.55
N SER A 27 3.13 7.75 -0.78
CA SER A 27 2.81 7.73 0.62
C SER A 27 1.77 6.67 0.66
N ALA A 28 2.11 5.52 1.24
CA ALA A 28 1.29 4.34 1.21
C ALA A 28 -0.11 4.79 1.58
N ALA A 29 -0.97 4.96 0.58
CA ALA A 29 -2.15 5.79 0.74
C ALA A 29 -2.96 5.08 1.80
N THR A 30 -3.05 5.70 2.98
CA THR A 30 -3.68 5.05 4.12
C THR A 30 -5.07 4.66 3.65
N TYR A 31 -5.43 3.40 3.83
CA TYR A 31 -6.70 2.91 3.28
C TYR A 31 -7.85 3.82 3.76
N PRO A 32 -8.85 4.10 2.90
CA PRO A 32 -9.99 4.92 3.26
C PRO A 32 -10.61 4.48 4.59
N SER A 33 -11.14 5.41 5.38
CA SER A 33 -11.75 5.12 6.68
C SER A 33 -12.80 4.01 6.61
N ALA A 34 -13.65 4.01 5.58
CA ALA A 34 -14.63 2.97 5.34
C ALA A 34 -13.99 1.57 5.24
N VAL A 35 -12.97 1.42 4.40
CA VAL A 35 -12.24 0.15 4.21
C VAL A 35 -11.57 -0.32 5.50
N ARG A 36 -10.96 0.61 6.25
CA ARG A 36 -10.34 0.29 7.54
C ARG A 36 -11.37 -0.22 8.55
N SER A 37 -12.50 0.47 8.66
CA SER A 37 -13.58 0.09 9.58
C SER A 37 -14.18 -1.25 9.22
N GLU A 38 -14.43 -1.51 7.93
CA GLU A 38 -14.94 -2.79 7.44
C GLU A 38 -13.95 -3.92 7.73
N TYR A 39 -12.67 -3.73 7.41
CA TYR A 39 -11.61 -4.70 7.72
C TYR A 39 -11.56 -5.01 9.22
N LEU A 40 -11.49 -3.99 10.08
CA LEU A 40 -11.42 -4.19 11.53
C LEU A 40 -12.68 -4.87 12.08
N SER A 41 -13.85 -4.56 11.52
CA SER A 41 -15.10 -5.21 11.91
C SER A 41 -15.08 -6.70 11.56
N ALA A 42 -14.78 -7.04 10.30
CA ALA A 42 -14.71 -8.40 9.82
C ALA A 42 -13.63 -9.22 10.54
N CYS A 43 -12.43 -8.66 10.69
CA CYS A 43 -11.32 -9.31 11.38
C CYS A 43 -11.65 -9.61 12.85
N LYS A 44 -12.22 -8.65 13.58
CA LYS A 44 -12.61 -8.88 14.99
C LYS A 44 -13.71 -9.92 15.09
N LYS A 45 -14.68 -9.90 14.16
CA LYS A 45 -15.76 -10.90 14.13
C LYS A 45 -15.21 -12.30 13.91
N ALA A 46 -14.29 -12.47 12.95
CA ALA A 46 -13.62 -13.73 12.69
C ALA A 46 -12.80 -14.19 13.91
N ALA A 47 -11.92 -13.33 14.45
CA ALA A 47 -11.09 -13.68 15.61
C ALA A 47 -11.91 -14.08 16.84
N ARG A 48 -13.03 -13.39 17.12
CA ARG A 48 -13.93 -13.78 18.20
C ARG A 48 -14.64 -15.10 17.95
N GLY A 49 -14.96 -15.41 16.68
CA GLY A 49 -15.49 -16.72 16.28
C GLY A 49 -14.53 -17.87 16.57
N GLU A 50 -13.22 -17.58 16.54
CA GLU A 50 -12.13 -18.50 16.91
C GLU A 50 -11.83 -18.52 18.43
N GLY A 51 -12.65 -17.85 19.26
CA GLY A 51 -12.47 -17.80 20.72
C GLY A 51 -11.43 -16.80 21.21
N VAL A 52 -10.88 -15.95 20.34
CA VAL A 52 -9.92 -14.90 20.75
C VAL A 52 -10.61 -13.82 21.58
N SER A 53 -9.97 -13.37 22.67
CA SER A 53 -10.50 -12.33 23.53
C SER A 53 -10.76 -11.04 22.75
N SER A 54 -11.73 -10.23 23.19
CA SER A 54 -12.03 -8.95 22.54
C SER A 54 -10.85 -7.98 22.48
N ARG A 55 -9.98 -8.03 23.50
CA ARG A 55 -8.78 -7.20 23.59
C ARG A 55 -7.75 -7.65 22.57
N ASP A 56 -7.45 -8.95 22.53
CA ASP A 56 -6.43 -9.50 21.66
C ASP A 56 -6.88 -9.42 20.20
N ALA A 57 -8.15 -9.72 19.91
CA ALA A 57 -8.73 -9.53 18.58
C ALA A 57 -8.56 -8.09 18.08
N ARG A 58 -8.78 -7.08 18.94
CA ARG A 58 -8.57 -5.68 18.57
C ARG A 58 -7.10 -5.40 18.26
N VAL A 59 -6.18 -5.81 19.13
CA VAL A 59 -4.73 -5.57 18.96
C VAL A 59 -4.21 -6.26 17.70
N TYR A 60 -4.54 -7.53 17.52
CA TYR A 60 -4.21 -8.33 16.33
C TYR A 60 -4.74 -7.70 15.04
N CYS A 61 -6.02 -7.31 15.01
CA CYS A 61 -6.62 -6.73 13.80
C CYS A 61 -6.02 -5.35 13.47
N GLN A 62 -5.66 -4.55 14.47
CA GLN A 62 -4.98 -3.27 14.25
C GLN A 62 -3.55 -3.48 13.73
N ALA A 63 -2.81 -4.43 14.30
CA ALA A 63 -1.45 -4.75 13.88
C ALA A 63 -1.43 -5.28 12.43
N SER A 64 -2.32 -6.20 12.08
CA SER A 64 -2.41 -6.73 10.72
C SER A 64 -2.78 -5.65 9.69
N LEU A 65 -3.78 -4.81 9.98
CA LEU A 65 -4.15 -3.68 9.10
C LEU A 65 -2.97 -2.74 8.87
N LYS A 66 -2.23 -2.39 9.93
CA LYS A 66 -1.06 -1.51 9.85
C LYS A 66 0.04 -2.12 8.98
N CYS A 67 0.32 -3.42 9.12
CA CYS A 67 1.29 -4.10 8.26
C CYS A 67 0.82 -4.14 6.80
N LEU A 68 -0.46 -4.43 6.55
CA LEU A 68 -1.01 -4.46 5.20
C LEU A 68 -0.88 -3.09 4.52
N GLN A 69 -1.24 -2.01 5.22
CA GLN A 69 -1.12 -0.64 4.69
C GLN A 69 0.32 -0.23 4.35
N ARG A 70 1.31 -0.77 5.07
CA ARG A 70 2.73 -0.49 4.78
C ARG A 70 3.25 -1.25 3.56
N ASN A 71 2.67 -2.41 3.26
CA ASN A 71 3.23 -3.34 2.29
C ASN A 71 2.38 -3.50 1.03
N LEU A 72 1.12 -3.11 1.07
CA LEU A 72 0.17 -3.24 -0.02
C LEU A 72 -0.54 -1.90 -0.24
N THR A 73 -0.74 -1.57 -1.52
CA THR A 73 -1.68 -0.51 -1.88
C THR A 73 -3.11 -1.02 -1.74
N LEU A 74 -4.08 -0.11 -1.65
CA LEU A 74 -5.50 -0.47 -1.61
C LEU A 74 -5.89 -1.40 -2.76
N ARG A 75 -5.47 -1.08 -4.00
CA ARG A 75 -5.76 -1.91 -5.18
C ARG A 75 -5.18 -3.32 -5.06
N GLN A 76 -3.99 -3.48 -4.48
CA GLN A 76 -3.37 -4.79 -4.28
C GLN A 76 -4.12 -5.60 -3.23
N PHE A 77 -4.50 -4.96 -2.13
CA PHE A 77 -5.31 -5.56 -1.08
C PHE A 77 -6.67 -6.02 -1.61
N GLU A 78 -7.38 -5.18 -2.35
CA GLU A 78 -8.66 -5.54 -2.98
C GLU A 78 -8.51 -6.71 -3.98
N ARG A 79 -7.40 -6.77 -4.72
CA ARG A 79 -7.14 -7.87 -5.64
C ARG A 79 -6.94 -9.19 -4.88
N PHE A 80 -6.25 -9.15 -3.74
CA PHE A 80 -6.13 -10.30 -2.85
C PHE A 80 -7.50 -10.69 -2.26
N ASP A 81 -8.27 -9.74 -1.71
CA ASP A 81 -9.58 -10.00 -1.12
C ASP A 81 -10.55 -10.64 -2.12
N ARG A 82 -10.64 -10.09 -3.34
CA ARG A 82 -11.45 -10.67 -4.42
C ARG A 82 -11.02 -12.09 -4.79
N ALA A 83 -9.71 -12.37 -4.82
CA ALA A 83 -9.19 -13.70 -5.13
C ALA A 83 -9.58 -14.72 -4.05
N VAL A 84 -9.42 -14.36 -2.77
CA VAL A 84 -9.83 -15.20 -1.64
C VAL A 84 -11.34 -15.46 -1.67
N ARG A 85 -12.18 -14.44 -1.92
CA ARG A 85 -13.65 -14.59 -2.01
C ARG A 85 -14.08 -15.52 -3.14
N ARG A 86 -13.31 -15.62 -4.22
CA ARG A 86 -13.56 -16.57 -5.32
C ARG A 86 -13.07 -17.99 -5.02
N GLY A 87 -12.41 -18.22 -3.89
CA GLY A 87 -11.84 -19.51 -3.54
C GLY A 87 -10.49 -19.79 -4.21
N ASP A 88 -9.78 -18.75 -4.71
CA ASP A 88 -8.44 -18.92 -5.28
C ASP A 88 -7.50 -19.48 -4.20
N ARG A 89 -6.90 -20.66 -4.46
CA ARG A 89 -5.98 -21.32 -3.51
C ARG A 89 -4.64 -20.60 -3.36
N THR A 90 -4.25 -19.83 -4.38
CA THR A 90 -2.98 -19.10 -4.43
C THR A 90 -3.23 -17.64 -4.84
N PRO A 91 -3.90 -16.85 -3.99
CA PRO A 91 -4.23 -15.47 -4.31
C PRO A 91 -2.96 -14.62 -4.45
N PRO A 92 -2.98 -13.57 -5.28
CA PRO A 92 -1.84 -12.67 -5.43
C PRO A 92 -1.52 -12.02 -4.08
N TYR A 93 -0.24 -11.80 -3.79
CA TYR A 93 0.22 -11.20 -2.52
C TYR A 93 0.01 -12.07 -1.25
N LEU A 94 -0.38 -13.35 -1.38
CA LEU A 94 -0.54 -14.27 -0.25
C LEU A 94 0.66 -14.27 0.70
N ARG A 95 1.89 -14.26 0.17
CA ARG A 95 3.12 -14.23 0.98
C ARG A 95 3.19 -12.97 1.87
N THR A 96 2.85 -11.81 1.31
CA THR A 96 2.84 -10.54 2.05
C THR A 96 1.77 -10.54 3.13
N VAL A 97 0.57 -11.02 2.81
CA VAL A 97 -0.53 -11.13 3.78
C VAL A 97 -0.17 -12.10 4.91
N ASN A 98 0.37 -13.28 4.60
CA ASN A 98 0.81 -14.25 5.60
C ASN A 98 1.93 -13.71 6.50
N ARG A 99 2.85 -12.91 5.94
CA ARG A 99 3.86 -12.21 6.75
C ARG A 99 3.21 -11.24 7.72
N CYS A 100 2.25 -10.44 7.26
CA CYS A 100 1.54 -9.50 8.11
C CYS A 100 0.69 -10.17 9.20
N ILE A 101 0.08 -11.32 8.90
CA ILE A 101 -0.63 -12.15 9.88
C ILE A 101 0.34 -12.65 10.96
N LYS A 102 1.50 -13.18 10.57
CA LYS A 102 2.52 -13.64 11.51
C LYS A 102 3.09 -12.51 12.37
N GLU A 103 3.27 -11.32 11.79
CA GLU A 103 3.70 -10.13 12.54
C GLU A 103 2.63 -9.68 13.54
N ALA A 104 1.36 -9.66 13.13
CA ALA A 104 0.23 -9.30 13.99
C ALA A 104 0.02 -10.27 15.14
N ALA A 105 0.27 -11.57 14.93
CA ALA A 105 0.18 -12.59 15.97
C ALA A 105 1.21 -12.40 17.09
N ARG A 106 2.33 -11.69 16.83
CA ARG A 106 3.32 -11.35 17.86
C ARG A 106 2.94 -10.15 18.72
N ALA A 107 1.86 -9.45 18.35
CA ALA A 107 1.39 -8.28 19.07
C ALA A 107 0.38 -8.62 20.18
N VAL A 108 -0.06 -9.89 20.26
CA VAL A 108 -1.04 -10.41 21.21
C VAL A 108 -0.42 -11.49 22.09
#